data_AF-A0A166E3X9-F1
#
_entry.id   AF-A0A166E3X9-F1
#
_cell.length_a   1.000
_cell.length_b   1.000
_cell.length_c   1.000
_cell.angle_alpha   90.00
_cell.angle_beta   90.00
_cell.angle_gamma   90.00
#
_symmetry.space_group_name_H-M   'P 1'
#
loop_
_entity.id
_entity.type
_entity.pdbx_description
1 polymer ?
#
loop_
_entity_poly.entity_id
_entity_poly.type
_entity_poly.pdbx_seq_one_letter_code
_entity_poly.pdbx_strand_id
1 'polypeptide(L)'
;MSSLAIAILFLTNGCLAAGPLAVPLGTAAKYAILAKSGISTVPKSSITGDIGLSPAAATFLTGFGLTRSSDGTSASSTQVNGHVYASDYTSPTPKTLVTAISDVVTAYNNASGRVNPDHLNLGSGGLGGLTLAPGLYKWTTGVNIATSVTISGNPWDTWIFQVAGDLTIAHAQSVILAGGASAANIVWVVGGAVSLGTSSSFEGVILGATSITLQTGSRINGRLLAQTDVALQVATVNQPCLLNLLNLLCIL
;
A
#
# COMPACT_ATOMS: atom_id res chain seq x y z
N MET A 1 20.93 52.54 -32.94
CA MET A 1 19.74 51.69 -33.18
C MET A 1 19.56 50.83 -31.95
N SER A 2 18.57 51.16 -31.12
CA SER A 2 18.30 50.51 -29.83
C SER A 2 17.72 49.12 -30.08
N SER A 3 18.37 48.07 -29.58
CA SER A 3 17.86 46.70 -29.66
C SER A 3 17.02 46.42 -28.41
N LEU A 4 15.70 46.29 -28.59
CA LEU A 4 14.76 45.91 -27.54
C LEU A 4 14.78 44.39 -27.40
N ALA A 5 15.30 43.87 -26.30
CA ALA A 5 15.19 42.44 -25.98
C ALA A 5 13.81 42.15 -25.37
N ILE A 6 12.98 41.39 -26.09
CA ILE A 6 11.72 40.86 -25.56
C ILE A 6 12.05 39.57 -24.79
N ALA A 7 11.87 39.58 -23.47
CA ALA A 7 11.92 38.38 -22.65
C ALA A 7 10.56 37.67 -22.72
N ILE A 8 10.54 36.48 -23.33
CA ILE A 8 9.36 35.61 -23.34
C ILE A 8 9.36 34.82 -22.03
N LEU A 9 8.43 35.16 -21.13
CA LEU A 9 8.20 34.40 -19.89
C LEU A 9 7.33 33.18 -20.22
N PHE A 10 7.95 32.00 -20.31
CA PHE A 10 7.20 30.75 -20.35
C PHE A 10 6.64 30.44 -18.96
N LEU A 11 5.37 30.77 -18.74
CA LEU A 11 4.60 30.25 -17.60
C LEU A 11 4.31 28.77 -17.86
N THR A 12 5.17 27.89 -17.36
CA THR A 12 4.80 26.48 -17.23
C THR A 12 3.75 26.37 -16.12
N ASN A 13 2.51 26.04 -16.48
CA ASN A 13 1.50 25.60 -15.52
C ASN A 13 1.89 24.21 -14.98
N GLY A 14 2.97 24.15 -14.20
CA GLY A 14 3.28 22.99 -13.39
C GLY A 14 2.34 22.97 -12.20
N CYS A 15 1.38 22.05 -12.17
CA CYS A 15 0.64 21.75 -10.94
C CYS A 15 1.67 21.19 -9.95
N LEU A 16 2.08 21.99 -8.96
CA LEU A 16 2.91 21.49 -7.86
C LEU A 16 2.08 20.45 -7.09
N ALA A 17 2.63 19.24 -6.97
CA ALA A 17 2.06 18.22 -6.09
C ALA A 17 2.13 18.70 -4.64
N ALA A 18 1.01 18.65 -3.93
CA ALA A 18 0.94 18.96 -2.52
C ALA A 18 1.27 17.71 -1.66
N GLY A 19 1.67 17.98 -0.41
CA GLY A 19 2.00 16.95 0.57
C GLY A 19 3.49 16.56 0.59
N PRO A 20 3.85 15.56 1.41
CA PRO A 20 5.24 15.14 1.60
C PRO A 20 5.81 14.38 0.40
N LEU A 21 7.13 14.40 0.22
CA LEU A 21 7.77 13.58 -0.82
C LEU A 21 7.33 12.11 -0.73
N ALA A 22 7.06 11.48 -1.88
CA ALA A 22 6.63 10.10 -1.96
C ALA A 22 7.57 9.14 -1.21
N VAL A 23 7.02 8.07 -0.63
CA VAL A 23 7.81 7.05 0.07
C VAL A 23 8.41 6.09 -0.95
N PRO A 24 9.75 5.96 -1.04
CA PRO A 24 10.37 5.03 -1.98
C PRO A 24 10.15 3.59 -1.50
N LEU A 25 9.37 2.82 -2.25
CA LEU A 25 9.10 1.40 -1.95
C LEU A 25 10.18 0.45 -2.51
N GLY A 26 11.11 0.94 -3.32
CA GLY A 26 12.13 0.13 -3.96
C GLY A 26 11.54 -1.06 -4.73
N THR A 27 12.14 -2.23 -4.57
CA THR A 27 11.69 -3.48 -5.19
C THR A 27 10.41 -4.04 -4.55
N ALA A 28 10.02 -3.60 -3.35
CA ALA A 28 8.74 -3.97 -2.73
C ALA A 28 7.53 -3.46 -3.55
N ALA A 29 7.73 -2.42 -4.38
CA ALA A 29 6.70 -1.90 -5.29
C ALA A 29 6.18 -2.93 -6.31
N LYS A 30 6.86 -4.06 -6.50
CA LYS A 30 6.42 -5.12 -7.42
C LYS A 30 5.29 -5.98 -6.86
N TYR A 31 5.10 -5.98 -5.54
CA TYR A 31 4.23 -6.93 -4.85
C TYR A 31 2.92 -6.27 -4.39
N ALA A 32 1.80 -6.94 -4.65
CA ALA A 32 0.52 -6.61 -4.04
C ALA A 32 0.54 -6.95 -2.55
N ILE A 33 1.17 -8.07 -2.20
CA ILE A 33 1.33 -8.55 -0.83
C ILE A 33 2.77 -9.00 -0.61
N LEU A 34 3.43 -8.48 0.43
CA LEU A 34 4.76 -8.90 0.84
C LEU A 34 4.79 -9.02 2.36
N ALA A 35 5.16 -10.20 2.87
CA ALA A 35 5.14 -10.49 4.30
C ALA A 35 6.40 -11.25 4.75
N LYS A 36 6.63 -11.33 6.07
CA LYS A 36 7.81 -12.01 6.63
C LYS A 36 7.53 -13.39 7.23
N SER A 37 6.41 -13.55 7.94
CA SER A 37 6.12 -14.76 8.74
C SER A 37 5.00 -15.62 8.19
N GLY A 38 4.09 -15.08 7.38
CA GLY A 38 3.08 -15.89 6.69
C GLY A 38 2.11 -15.07 5.87
N ILE A 39 1.45 -15.72 4.90
CA ILE A 39 0.31 -15.16 4.18
C ILE A 39 -0.74 -16.25 4.10
N SER A 40 -1.93 -15.98 4.63
CA SER A 40 -3.03 -16.95 4.66
C SER A 40 -4.26 -16.41 3.96
N THR A 41 -5.04 -17.30 3.38
CA THR A 41 -6.38 -16.99 2.89
C THR A 41 -7.40 -18.03 3.34
N VAL A 42 -8.56 -17.58 3.79
CA VAL A 42 -9.80 -18.37 3.78
C VAL A 42 -10.45 -18.15 2.40
N PRO A 43 -10.39 -19.14 1.50
CA PRO A 43 -10.69 -18.94 0.08
C PRO A 43 -12.18 -18.68 -0.19
N LYS A 44 -12.53 -18.01 -1.30
CA LYS A 44 -11.64 -17.57 -2.39
C LYS A 44 -11.38 -16.06 -2.34
N SER A 45 -10.12 -15.67 -2.10
CA SER A 45 -9.64 -14.31 -2.35
C SER A 45 -9.43 -14.05 -3.84
N SER A 46 -9.36 -12.77 -4.23
CA SER A 46 -8.98 -12.31 -5.57
C SER A 46 -7.85 -11.30 -5.45
N ILE A 47 -6.67 -11.64 -5.95
CA ILE A 47 -5.47 -10.81 -5.82
C ILE A 47 -4.95 -10.48 -7.21
N THR A 48 -4.79 -9.20 -7.52
CA THR A 48 -4.13 -8.72 -8.72
C THR A 48 -2.77 -8.16 -8.34
N GLY A 49 -1.70 -8.79 -8.85
CA GLY A 49 -0.31 -8.51 -8.54
C GLY A 49 0.39 -9.65 -7.81
N ASP A 50 1.71 -9.53 -7.67
CA ASP A 50 2.56 -10.59 -7.14
C ASP A 50 2.48 -10.69 -5.61
N ILE A 51 2.70 -11.89 -5.07
CA ILE A 51 2.78 -12.17 -3.63
C ILE A 51 4.19 -12.67 -3.30
N GLY A 52 4.79 -12.13 -2.23
CA GLY A 52 6.09 -12.56 -1.75
C GLY A 52 6.09 -12.89 -0.26
N LEU A 53 6.81 -13.94 0.12
CA LEU A 53 7.02 -14.32 1.52
C LEU A 53 8.50 -14.62 1.79
N SER A 54 9.11 -13.89 2.72
CA SER A 54 10.50 -14.12 3.14
C SER A 54 10.78 -13.45 4.49
N PRO A 55 11.48 -14.09 5.44
CA PRO A 55 12.25 -15.32 5.29
C PRO A 55 11.45 -16.61 5.43
N ALA A 56 10.17 -16.57 5.79
CA ALA A 56 9.36 -17.78 5.90
C ALA A 56 9.23 -18.52 4.56
N ALA A 57 9.22 -19.85 4.64
CA ALA A 57 9.10 -20.75 3.51
C ALA A 57 7.65 -20.82 2.98
N ALA A 58 7.47 -21.39 1.79
CA ALA A 58 6.18 -21.52 1.13
C ALA A 58 5.12 -22.29 1.92
N THR A 59 5.51 -23.10 2.92
CA THR A 59 4.58 -23.79 3.81
C THR A 59 3.73 -22.83 4.65
N PHE A 60 4.16 -21.58 4.82
CA PHE A 60 3.42 -20.50 5.48
C PHE A 60 2.56 -19.67 4.51
N LEU A 61 2.46 -20.09 3.23
CA LEU A 61 1.49 -19.59 2.26
C LEU A 61 0.26 -20.51 2.24
N THR A 62 -0.69 -20.28 3.13
CA THR A 62 -1.79 -21.23 3.40
C THR A 62 -3.11 -20.84 2.73
N GLY A 63 -3.89 -21.84 2.29
CA GLY A 63 -5.22 -21.64 1.69
C GLY A 63 -5.22 -21.24 0.20
N PHE A 64 -4.05 -21.06 -0.42
CA PHE A 64 -3.95 -20.61 -1.81
C PHE A 64 -4.12 -21.73 -2.85
N GLY A 65 -3.91 -23.00 -2.50
CA GLY A 65 -3.88 -24.10 -3.47
C GLY A 65 -2.78 -23.88 -4.52
N LEU A 66 -1.53 -23.74 -4.06
CA LEU A 66 -0.40 -23.36 -4.90
C LEU A 66 0.04 -24.50 -5.83
N THR A 67 0.29 -24.16 -7.10
CA THR A 67 0.96 -25.04 -8.06
C THR A 67 2.31 -24.46 -8.42
N ARG A 68 3.38 -25.23 -8.16
CA ARG A 68 4.76 -24.80 -8.40
C ARG A 68 5.07 -24.69 -9.90
N SER A 69 5.80 -23.65 -10.30
CA SER A 69 6.31 -23.52 -11.67
C SER A 69 7.34 -24.61 -11.99
N SER A 70 7.47 -24.96 -13.28
CA SER A 70 8.38 -26.01 -13.75
C SER A 70 9.86 -25.72 -13.50
N ASP A 71 10.24 -24.44 -13.54
CA ASP A 71 11.61 -23.96 -13.23
C ASP A 71 11.86 -23.85 -11.72
N GLY A 72 10.82 -24.02 -10.90
CA GLY A 72 10.92 -23.84 -9.47
C GLY A 72 11.25 -22.40 -9.05
N THR A 73 10.99 -21.35 -9.83
CA THR A 73 11.23 -19.97 -9.34
C THR A 73 10.00 -19.34 -8.68
N SER A 74 8.79 -19.80 -9.02
CA SER A 74 7.52 -19.24 -8.51
C SER A 74 6.43 -20.30 -8.32
N ALA A 75 5.26 -19.89 -7.87
CA ALA A 75 4.04 -20.68 -7.87
C ALA A 75 2.87 -19.85 -8.41
N SER A 76 1.81 -20.54 -8.80
CA SER A 76 0.55 -19.94 -9.26
C SER A 76 -0.61 -20.39 -8.37
N SER A 77 -1.69 -19.62 -8.38
CA SER A 77 -2.96 -19.92 -7.71
C SER A 77 -4.12 -19.37 -8.52
N THR A 78 -5.27 -20.03 -8.49
CA THR A 78 -6.52 -19.49 -9.08
C THR A 78 -7.02 -18.22 -8.39
N GLN A 79 -6.48 -17.89 -7.21
CA GLN A 79 -6.81 -16.68 -6.45
C GLN A 79 -5.87 -15.50 -6.74
N VAL A 80 -4.82 -15.72 -7.54
CA VAL A 80 -3.74 -14.75 -7.77
C VAL A 80 -3.54 -14.53 -9.27
N ASN A 81 -3.96 -13.37 -9.76
CA ASN A 81 -3.57 -12.84 -11.06
C ASN A 81 -2.18 -12.20 -10.94
N GLY A 82 -1.16 -13.05 -10.94
CA GLY A 82 0.23 -12.73 -10.66
C GLY A 82 1.00 -13.99 -10.30
N HIS A 83 2.20 -13.83 -9.76
CA HIS A 83 3.04 -14.92 -9.29
C HIS A 83 3.17 -14.91 -7.77
N VAL A 84 3.33 -16.11 -7.21
CA VAL A 84 3.60 -16.32 -5.78
C VAL A 84 5.06 -16.72 -5.62
N TYR A 85 5.76 -16.06 -4.71
CA TYR A 85 7.18 -16.25 -4.44
C TYR A 85 7.42 -16.53 -2.96
N ALA A 86 8.33 -17.45 -2.65
CA ALA A 86 8.72 -17.80 -1.30
C ALA A 86 10.25 -17.96 -1.16
N SER A 87 10.75 -17.87 0.07
CA SER A 87 12.19 -17.88 0.38
C SER A 87 12.90 -19.21 0.07
N ASP A 88 12.16 -20.31 0.01
CA ASP A 88 12.64 -21.67 -0.28
C ASP A 88 12.52 -22.05 -1.76
N TYR A 89 12.21 -21.09 -2.64
CA TYR A 89 12.14 -21.31 -4.08
C TYR A 89 13.52 -21.26 -4.74
N THR A 90 13.62 -21.75 -5.98
CA THR A 90 14.86 -21.78 -6.76
C THR A 90 15.35 -20.35 -7.02
N SER A 91 16.67 -20.19 -7.06
CA SER A 91 17.33 -18.95 -7.49
C SER A 91 16.76 -18.45 -8.83
N PRO A 92 16.53 -17.13 -9.00
CA PRO A 92 16.98 -16.02 -8.15
C PRO A 92 16.02 -15.60 -7.02
N THR A 93 14.89 -16.29 -6.84
CA THR A 93 13.78 -15.87 -5.98
C THR A 93 14.19 -15.50 -4.54
N PRO A 94 14.98 -16.32 -3.82
CA PRO A 94 15.32 -16.00 -2.43
C PRO A 94 16.08 -14.66 -2.31
N LYS A 95 17.04 -14.40 -3.21
CA LYS A 95 17.81 -13.15 -3.21
C LYS A 95 16.92 -11.95 -3.53
N THR A 96 16.03 -12.09 -4.50
CA THR A 96 15.09 -11.00 -4.86
C THR A 96 14.14 -10.66 -3.72
N LEU A 97 13.67 -11.67 -2.97
CA LEU A 97 12.79 -11.46 -1.82
C LEU A 97 13.53 -10.84 -0.64
N VAL A 98 14.79 -11.21 -0.38
CA VAL A 98 15.60 -10.55 0.66
C VAL A 98 15.72 -9.05 0.38
N THR A 99 15.99 -8.65 -0.87
CA THR A 99 16.02 -7.23 -1.26
C THR A 99 14.66 -6.56 -1.06
N ALA A 100 13.57 -7.20 -1.51
CA ALA A 100 12.23 -6.63 -1.37
C ALA A 100 11.81 -6.43 0.10
N ILE A 101 12.13 -7.38 0.98
CA ILE A 101 11.86 -7.25 2.41
C ILE A 101 12.71 -6.14 3.05
N SER A 102 13.98 -6.00 2.63
CA SER A 102 14.82 -4.90 3.09
C SER A 102 14.27 -3.54 2.64
N ASP A 103 13.70 -3.46 1.45
CA ASP A 103 13.05 -2.26 0.94
C ASP A 103 11.75 -1.94 1.71
N VAL A 104 10.98 -2.95 2.15
CA VAL A 104 9.82 -2.72 3.06
C VAL A 104 10.28 -2.08 4.37
N VAL A 105 11.35 -2.60 4.99
CA VAL A 105 11.88 -2.04 6.25
C VAL A 105 12.38 -0.61 6.03
N THR A 106 13.05 -0.36 4.90
CA THR A 106 13.54 0.97 4.53
C THR A 106 12.38 1.95 4.31
N ALA A 107 11.34 1.54 3.58
CA ALA A 107 10.14 2.33 3.34
C ALA A 107 9.38 2.62 4.65
N TYR A 108 9.23 1.62 5.52
CA TYR A 108 8.63 1.78 6.85
C TYR A 108 9.39 2.81 7.68
N ASN A 109 10.72 2.70 7.78
CA ASN A 109 11.55 3.64 8.52
C ASN A 109 11.51 5.04 7.91
N ASN A 110 11.49 5.13 6.57
CA ASN A 110 11.36 6.40 5.86
C ASN A 110 10.02 7.10 6.15
N ALA A 111 8.91 6.36 6.10
CA ALA A 111 7.56 6.91 6.32
C ALA A 111 7.32 7.24 7.80
N SER A 112 7.73 6.37 8.73
CA SER A 112 7.57 6.59 10.18
C SER A 112 8.51 7.66 10.73
N GLY A 113 9.66 7.87 10.08
CA GLY A 113 10.66 8.88 10.46
C GLY A 113 10.42 10.28 9.90
N ARG A 114 9.35 10.52 9.14
CA ARG A 114 8.99 11.87 8.69
C ARG A 114 8.68 12.77 9.90
N VAL A 115 9.14 14.01 9.87
CA VAL A 115 9.01 15.00 10.94
C VAL A 115 8.17 16.20 10.49
N ASN A 116 7.77 17.06 11.43
CA ASN A 116 6.96 18.26 11.20
C ASN A 116 5.61 17.92 10.53
N PRO A 117 4.73 17.13 11.17
CA PRO A 117 3.44 16.79 10.59
C PRO A 117 2.55 18.02 10.44
N ASP A 118 1.82 18.08 9.33
CA ASP A 118 0.77 19.09 9.09
C ASP A 118 -0.37 18.93 10.10
N HIS A 119 -0.62 17.69 10.53
CA HIS A 119 -1.66 17.34 11.49
C HIS A 119 -1.14 16.38 12.56
N LEU A 120 -1.32 16.75 13.83
CA LEU A 120 -0.99 15.91 14.99
C LEU A 120 -2.26 15.50 15.74
N ASN A 121 -2.45 14.20 15.93
CA ASN A 121 -3.55 13.57 16.65
C ASN A 121 -4.95 14.02 16.18
N LEU A 122 -5.11 14.24 14.86
CA LEU A 122 -6.38 14.67 14.27
C LEU A 122 -7.53 13.73 14.67
N GLY A 123 -8.65 14.31 15.10
CA GLY A 123 -9.84 13.56 15.53
C GLY A 123 -9.59 12.63 16.73
N SER A 124 -8.48 12.80 17.46
CA SER A 124 -8.05 11.88 18.51
C SER A 124 -7.93 10.42 18.03
N GLY A 125 -7.63 10.22 16.75
CA GLY A 125 -7.56 8.91 16.09
C GLY A 125 -8.83 8.49 15.36
N GLY A 126 -9.97 9.14 15.61
CA GLY A 126 -11.22 8.89 14.90
C GLY A 126 -11.31 9.70 13.61
N LEU A 127 -11.25 9.04 12.46
CA LEU A 127 -11.26 9.72 11.15
C LEU A 127 -12.62 9.75 10.45
N GLY A 128 -13.64 9.14 11.06
CA GLY A 128 -14.94 8.98 10.44
C GLY A 128 -15.59 10.32 10.07
N GLY A 129 -16.07 10.42 8.83
CA GLY A 129 -16.74 11.61 8.28
C GLY A 129 -15.79 12.76 7.89
N LEU A 130 -14.47 12.62 8.10
CA LEU A 130 -13.52 13.66 7.72
C LEU A 130 -13.18 13.61 6.22
N THR A 131 -12.74 14.76 5.71
CA THR A 131 -12.07 14.89 4.41
C THR A 131 -10.62 15.30 4.65
N LEU A 132 -9.69 14.48 4.19
CA LEU A 132 -8.26 14.61 4.44
C LEU A 132 -7.57 15.20 3.21
N ALA A 133 -7.05 16.42 3.34
CA ALA A 133 -6.24 17.09 2.32
C ALA A 133 -4.82 16.50 2.28
N PRO A 134 -4.04 16.72 1.19
CA PRO A 134 -2.65 16.25 1.07
C PRO A 134 -1.81 16.69 2.27
N GLY A 135 -0.96 15.79 2.79
CA GLY A 135 -0.14 16.12 3.95
C GLY A 135 0.43 14.93 4.72
N LEU A 136 1.25 15.27 5.70
CA LEU A 136 1.80 14.38 6.71
C LEU A 136 0.94 14.45 7.97
N TYR A 137 0.34 13.32 8.32
CA TYR A 137 -0.49 13.16 9.51
C TYR A 137 0.19 12.24 10.49
N LYS A 138 0.08 12.55 11.79
CA LYS A 138 0.70 11.76 12.85
C LYS A 138 -0.26 11.52 14.00
N TRP A 139 -0.34 10.26 14.43
CA TRP A 139 -0.99 9.86 15.67
C TRP A 139 0.01 9.14 16.58
N THR A 140 0.02 9.53 17.85
CA THR A 140 0.78 8.84 18.91
C THR A 140 0.01 7.67 19.51
N THR A 141 -1.19 7.40 19.01
CA THR A 141 -2.11 6.32 19.40
C THR A 141 -2.53 5.52 18.17
N GLY A 142 -3.49 4.60 18.34
CA GLY A 142 -4.18 3.98 17.22
C GLY A 142 -5.13 4.94 16.50
N VAL A 143 -5.56 4.51 15.30
CA VAL A 143 -6.51 5.21 14.43
C VAL A 143 -7.68 4.27 14.11
N ASN A 144 -8.90 4.82 14.16
CA ASN A 144 -10.11 4.10 13.83
C ASN A 144 -10.97 4.87 12.81
N ILE A 145 -11.41 4.16 11.77
CA ILE A 145 -12.34 4.64 10.75
C ILE A 145 -13.70 4.00 11.06
N ALA A 146 -14.40 4.55 12.05
CA ALA A 146 -15.70 4.04 12.50
C ALA A 146 -16.83 4.31 11.49
N THR A 147 -16.73 5.42 10.77
CA THR A 147 -17.53 5.74 9.57
C THR A 147 -16.58 6.09 8.43
N SER A 148 -17.07 6.08 7.19
CA SER A 148 -16.24 6.32 6.01
C SER A 148 -15.49 7.66 6.07
N VAL A 149 -14.28 7.68 5.52
CA VAL A 149 -13.39 8.86 5.46
C VAL A 149 -13.08 9.18 4.00
N THR A 150 -12.94 10.44 3.66
CA THR A 150 -12.57 10.88 2.30
C THR A 150 -11.13 11.37 2.28
N ILE A 151 -10.34 10.97 1.29
CA ILE A 151 -9.03 11.53 0.95
C ILE A 151 -9.19 12.28 -0.35
N SER A 152 -8.92 13.59 -0.34
CA SER A 152 -9.24 14.47 -1.46
C SER A 152 -8.04 15.33 -1.83
N GLY A 153 -7.65 15.25 -3.10
CA GLY A 153 -6.57 16.04 -3.69
C GLY A 153 -6.37 15.68 -5.15
N ASN A 154 -5.40 16.31 -5.79
CA ASN A 154 -5.08 16.09 -7.19
C ASN A 154 -4.37 14.73 -7.41
N PRO A 155 -4.26 14.24 -8.65
CA PRO A 155 -3.61 12.95 -8.96
C PRO A 155 -2.15 12.82 -8.55
N TRP A 156 -1.46 13.94 -8.35
CA TRP A 156 -0.04 13.99 -8.00
C TRP A 156 0.22 14.26 -6.53
N ASP A 157 -0.84 14.61 -5.78
CA ASP A 157 -0.73 14.91 -4.36
C ASP A 157 -0.45 13.63 -3.56
N THR A 158 0.07 13.82 -2.35
CA THR A 158 0.61 12.74 -1.51
C THR A 158 0.11 12.81 -0.07
N TRP A 159 -0.02 11.63 0.54
CA TRP A 159 -0.45 11.48 1.93
C TRP A 159 0.44 10.47 2.64
N ILE A 160 0.90 10.83 3.84
CA ILE A 160 1.55 9.89 4.75
C ILE A 160 0.82 9.94 6.09
N PHE A 161 0.23 8.82 6.47
CA PHE A 161 -0.46 8.61 7.75
C PHE A 161 0.44 7.79 8.67
N GLN A 162 1.04 8.44 9.68
CA GLN A 162 1.83 7.78 10.71
C GLN A 162 0.95 7.39 11.91
N VAL A 163 0.75 6.10 12.12
CA VAL A 163 -0.08 5.57 13.20
C VAL A 163 0.80 4.77 14.16
N ALA A 164 0.97 5.24 15.40
CA ALA A 164 1.82 4.54 16.37
C ALA A 164 1.18 3.25 16.91
N GLY A 165 -0.15 3.21 17.02
CA GLY A 165 -0.91 2.03 17.44
C GLY A 165 -1.52 1.26 16.26
N ASP A 166 -2.67 0.62 16.52
CA ASP A 166 -3.41 -0.13 15.52
C ASP A 166 -4.16 0.79 14.54
N LEU A 167 -4.41 0.29 13.33
CA LEU A 167 -5.30 0.91 12.35
C LEU A 167 -6.50 0.00 12.10
N THR A 168 -7.70 0.52 12.33
CA THR A 168 -8.95 -0.23 12.10
C THR A 168 -9.90 0.54 11.19
N ILE A 169 -10.59 -0.16 10.31
CA ILE A 169 -11.77 0.34 9.61
C ILE A 169 -12.95 -0.58 9.92
N ALA A 170 -14.08 0.03 10.29
CA ALA A 170 -15.28 -0.69 10.65
C ALA A 170 -15.91 -1.39 9.43
N HIS A 171 -16.80 -2.34 9.71
CA HIS A 171 -17.56 -3.07 8.69
C HIS A 171 -18.28 -2.14 7.72
N ALA A 172 -18.26 -2.50 6.44
CA ALA A 172 -18.92 -1.78 5.35
C ALA A 172 -18.53 -0.28 5.22
N GLN A 173 -17.45 0.17 5.87
CA GLN A 173 -16.94 1.54 5.71
C GLN A 173 -15.89 1.60 4.61
N SER A 174 -15.67 2.82 4.10
CA SER A 174 -14.76 3.06 2.99
C SER A 174 -13.77 4.18 3.28
N VAL A 175 -12.54 4.01 2.81
CA VAL A 175 -11.66 5.13 2.45
C VAL A 175 -12.02 5.53 1.02
N ILE A 176 -12.50 6.76 0.84
CA ILE A 176 -13.03 7.26 -0.43
C ILE A 176 -12.01 8.20 -1.05
N LEU A 177 -11.67 8.03 -2.33
CA LEU A 177 -10.81 8.98 -3.05
C LEU A 177 -11.67 10.01 -3.80
N ALA A 178 -11.28 11.29 -3.69
CA ALA A 178 -11.91 12.40 -4.38
C ALA A 178 -10.86 13.34 -5.01
N GLY A 179 -11.28 14.21 -5.92
CA GLY A 179 -10.40 15.21 -6.56
C GLY A 179 -9.38 14.64 -7.57
N GLY A 180 -9.37 13.33 -7.78
CA GLY A 180 -8.38 12.64 -8.60
C GLY A 180 -7.24 11.98 -7.80
N ALA A 181 -7.30 12.01 -6.46
CA ALA A 181 -6.34 11.36 -5.59
C ALA A 181 -6.12 9.88 -6.00
N SER A 182 -4.86 9.45 -5.94
CA SER A 182 -4.44 8.10 -6.34
C SER A 182 -4.02 7.28 -5.13
N ALA A 183 -4.49 6.04 -5.03
CA ALA A 183 -4.08 5.08 -4.02
C ALA A 183 -2.56 4.87 -3.99
N ALA A 184 -1.87 5.00 -5.13
CA ALA A 184 -0.41 4.84 -5.19
C ALA A 184 0.35 5.92 -4.40
N ASN A 185 -0.26 7.09 -4.16
CA ASN A 185 0.36 8.22 -3.46
C ASN A 185 -0.04 8.32 -1.99
N ILE A 186 -0.81 7.35 -1.50
CA ILE A 186 -1.31 7.31 -0.12
C ILE A 186 -0.56 6.20 0.62
N VAL A 187 0.13 6.56 1.69
CA VAL A 187 0.90 5.62 2.52
C VAL A 187 0.40 5.65 3.96
N TRP A 188 0.04 4.47 4.46
CA TRP A 188 -0.28 4.22 5.86
C TRP A 188 0.89 3.48 6.49
N VAL A 189 1.62 4.11 7.41
CA VAL A 189 2.68 3.46 8.18
C VAL A 189 2.18 3.21 9.60
N VAL A 190 2.05 1.93 9.96
CA VAL A 190 1.31 1.49 11.14
C VAL A 190 2.22 0.69 12.07
N GLY A 191 2.37 1.16 13.30
CA GLY A 191 3.19 0.52 14.35
C GLY A 191 2.51 -0.68 15.01
N GLY A 192 1.18 -0.68 15.06
CA GLY A 192 0.37 -1.80 15.54
C GLY A 192 -0.11 -2.72 14.42
N ALA A 193 -1.20 -3.43 14.69
CA ALA A 193 -1.88 -4.29 13.73
C ALA A 193 -2.85 -3.48 12.86
N VAL A 194 -3.13 -3.99 11.66
CA VAL A 194 -4.12 -3.44 10.75
C VAL A 194 -5.30 -4.40 10.62
N SER A 195 -6.52 -3.91 10.79
CA SER A 195 -7.74 -4.70 10.60
C SER A 195 -8.74 -4.00 9.68
N LEU A 196 -8.99 -4.59 8.52
CA LEU A 196 -10.01 -4.15 7.59
C LEU A 196 -11.29 -4.96 7.81
N GLY A 197 -12.32 -4.31 8.37
CA GLY A 197 -13.59 -4.93 8.73
C GLY A 197 -14.32 -5.56 7.53
N THR A 198 -15.23 -6.50 7.80
CA THR A 198 -15.98 -7.17 6.73
C THR A 198 -16.62 -6.18 5.74
N SER A 199 -16.54 -6.50 4.45
CA SER A 199 -17.06 -5.67 3.35
C SER A 199 -16.54 -4.22 3.30
N SER A 200 -15.46 -3.87 4.01
CA SER A 200 -14.87 -2.52 3.93
C SER A 200 -14.12 -2.29 2.62
N SER A 201 -13.98 -1.03 2.20
CA SER A 201 -13.12 -0.63 1.07
C SER A 201 -11.96 0.22 1.57
N PHE A 202 -10.75 -0.10 1.16
CA PHE A 202 -9.55 0.61 1.60
C PHE A 202 -8.69 1.05 0.42
N GLU A 203 -7.96 2.14 0.60
CA GLU A 203 -7.17 2.80 -0.44
C GLU A 203 -5.79 3.15 0.11
N GLY A 204 -4.73 2.72 -0.59
CA GLY A 204 -3.36 3.09 -0.25
C GLY A 204 -2.40 1.93 -0.01
N VAL A 205 -1.13 2.27 0.16
CA VAL A 205 -0.05 1.36 0.52
C VAL A 205 0.02 1.25 2.04
N ILE A 206 -0.08 0.04 2.57
CA ILE A 206 0.04 -0.23 4.01
C ILE A 206 1.44 -0.79 4.29
N LEU A 207 2.22 -0.06 5.07
CA LEU A 207 3.49 -0.46 5.66
C LEU A 207 3.25 -0.84 7.13
N GLY A 208 2.97 -2.11 7.39
CA GLY A 208 2.66 -2.62 8.73
C GLY A 208 3.88 -3.15 9.46
N ALA A 209 4.12 -2.68 10.70
CA ALA A 209 5.13 -3.26 11.58
C ALA A 209 4.75 -4.66 12.09
N THR A 210 3.45 -4.93 12.20
CA THR A 210 2.93 -6.23 12.64
C THR A 210 1.98 -6.81 11.58
N SER A 211 0.84 -7.36 11.98
CA SER A 211 -0.05 -8.13 11.11
C SER A 211 -1.02 -7.23 10.35
N ILE A 212 -1.43 -7.69 9.16
CA ILE A 212 -2.48 -7.04 8.37
C ILE A 212 -3.57 -8.05 8.08
N THR A 213 -4.78 -7.80 8.59
CA THR A 213 -5.94 -8.67 8.41
C THR A 213 -7.01 -8.01 7.55
N LEU A 214 -7.40 -8.68 6.48
CA LEU A 214 -8.56 -8.37 5.65
C LEU A 214 -9.68 -9.35 5.99
N GLN A 215 -10.72 -8.88 6.68
CA GLN A 215 -11.86 -9.71 7.04
C GLN A 215 -12.77 -9.98 5.84
N THR A 216 -13.74 -10.87 6.05
CA THR A 216 -14.63 -11.41 5.01
C THR A 216 -15.15 -10.34 4.04
N GLY A 217 -14.81 -10.48 2.77
CA GLY A 217 -15.31 -9.63 1.68
C GLY A 217 -14.75 -8.20 1.66
N SER A 218 -13.77 -7.87 2.51
CA SER A 218 -13.07 -6.58 2.44
C SER A 218 -12.22 -6.48 1.18
N ARG A 219 -12.00 -5.25 0.73
CA ARG A 219 -11.22 -4.95 -0.47
C ARG A 219 -10.24 -3.82 -0.24
N ILE A 220 -9.12 -3.87 -0.95
CA ILE A 220 -8.13 -2.80 -0.99
C ILE A 220 -7.66 -2.57 -2.43
N ASN A 221 -7.61 -1.31 -2.85
CA ASN A 221 -6.78 -0.87 -3.96
C ASN A 221 -5.49 -0.30 -3.36
N GLY A 222 -4.40 -1.06 -3.43
CA GLY A 222 -3.24 -0.79 -2.59
C GLY A 222 -2.21 -1.90 -2.54
N ARG A 223 -1.40 -1.87 -1.49
CA ARG A 223 -0.38 -2.88 -1.20
C ARG A 223 -0.41 -3.24 0.28
N LEU A 224 -0.17 -4.51 0.57
CA LEU A 224 -0.08 -5.05 1.93
C LEU A 224 1.39 -5.45 2.20
N LEU A 225 2.15 -4.55 2.81
CA LEU A 225 3.58 -4.73 3.08
C LEU A 225 3.78 -4.90 4.59
N ALA A 226 3.77 -6.14 5.06
CA ALA A 226 3.80 -6.49 6.48
C ALA A 226 5.16 -7.01 6.93
N GLN A 227 5.61 -6.58 8.11
CA GLN A 227 6.81 -7.13 8.74
C GLN A 227 6.56 -8.41 9.56
N THR A 228 5.30 -8.86 9.64
CA THR A 228 4.93 -10.19 10.16
C THR A 228 4.05 -10.92 9.15
N ASP A 229 2.76 -11.08 9.41
CA ASP A 229 1.83 -11.87 8.59
C ASP A 229 0.73 -11.03 7.93
N VAL A 230 0.14 -11.60 6.88
CA VAL A 230 -1.06 -11.10 6.23
C VAL A 230 -2.13 -12.20 6.23
N ALA A 231 -3.33 -11.88 6.71
CA ALA A 231 -4.46 -12.81 6.75
C ALA A 231 -5.63 -12.29 5.92
N LEU A 232 -6.13 -13.11 5.00
CA LEU A 232 -7.22 -12.76 4.10
C LEU A 232 -8.44 -13.66 4.33
N GLN A 233 -9.64 -13.10 4.23
CA GLN A 233 -10.89 -13.85 4.24
C GLN A 233 -11.75 -13.42 3.07
N VAL A 234 -11.84 -14.23 2.01
CA VAL A 234 -12.61 -13.90 0.78
C VAL A 234 -12.36 -12.46 0.32
N ALA A 235 -11.11 -12.01 0.45
CA ALA A 235 -10.74 -10.61 0.31
C ALA A 235 -10.27 -10.29 -1.11
N THR A 236 -10.42 -9.03 -1.52
CA THR A 236 -9.93 -8.53 -2.81
C THR A 236 -8.73 -7.60 -2.61
N VAL A 237 -7.63 -7.83 -3.31
CA VAL A 237 -6.42 -7.00 -3.26
C VAL A 237 -6.03 -6.62 -4.68
N ASN A 238 -6.13 -5.33 -5.02
CA ASN A 238 -5.76 -4.83 -6.33
C ASN A 238 -4.53 -3.94 -6.19
N GLN A 239 -3.40 -4.39 -6.74
CA GLN A 239 -2.21 -3.56 -6.85
C GLN A 239 -2.48 -2.32 -7.72
N PRO A 240 -2.20 -1.08 -7.24
CA PRO A 240 -2.39 0.10 -8.05
C PRO A 240 -1.36 0.18 -9.19
N CYS A 241 -1.80 0.59 -10.39
CA CYS A 241 -0.91 0.89 -11.50
C CYS A 241 -0.04 2.11 -11.13
N LEU A 242 1.26 2.03 -11.38
CA LEU A 242 2.12 3.21 -11.31
C LEU A 242 1.81 4.10 -12.52
N LEU A 243 1.12 5.21 -12.32
CA LEU A 243 1.03 6.27 -13.32
C LEU A 243 2.42 6.87 -13.47
N ASN A 244 3.15 6.43 -14.49
CA ASN A 244 4.38 7.08 -14.91
C ASN A 244 4.09 7.85 -16.20
N LEU A 245 4.55 9.09 -16.30
CA LEU A 245 4.31 10.03 -17.43
C LEU A 245 4.75 9.50 -18.82
N LEU A 246 5.30 8.29 -18.91
CA LEU A 246 5.78 7.67 -20.15
C LEU A 246 5.15 6.31 -20.51
N ASN A 247 4.31 5.69 -19.67
CA ASN A 247 3.74 4.38 -20.00
C ASN A 247 2.23 4.32 -19.75
N LEU A 248 1.46 4.53 -20.82
CA LEU A 248 0.05 4.18 -20.91
C LEU A 248 -0.09 2.67 -21.16
N LEU A 249 0.31 1.83 -20.20
CA LEU A 249 0.00 0.40 -20.19
C LEU A 249 -0.75 0.05 -18.89
N CYS A 250 -2.02 0.47 -18.82
CA CYS A 250 -2.99 -0.12 -17.90
C CYS A 250 -4.39 -0.02 -18.53
N ILE A 251 -4.54 -0.61 -19.71
CA ILE A 251 -5.83 -1.15 -20.15
C ILE A 251 -5.50 -2.50 -20.80
N LEU A 252 -5.79 -3.57 -20.06
CA LEU A 252 -6.24 -4.92 -20.45
C LEU A 252 -6.00 -5.87 -19.28
#